data_AF-A0AAU9FH18-F1
#
_entry.id   AF-A0AAU9FH18-F1
#
_cell.length_a   1.000
_cell.length_b   1.000
_cell.length_c   1.000
_cell.angle_alpha   90.00
_cell.angle_beta   90.00
_cell.angle_gamma   90.00
#
_symmetry.space_group_name_H-M   'P 1'
#
loop_
_entity.id
_entity.type
_entity.pdbx_description
1 polymer ?
#
loop_
_entity_poly.entity_id
_entity_poly.type
_entity_poly.pdbx_seq_one_letter_code
_entity_poly.pdbx_strand_id
1 'polypeptide(L)' 'MLLHFSSLAMYMDGQLILRKARGLLYQYRQIPKVPCTLSGLCKRCGPGMWDSEHRPALECVGHSDDEKCSLSIDY' A
#
# COMPACT_ATOMS: atom_id res chain seq x y z
N MET A 1 -9.44 -17.85 -12.83
CA MET A 1 -9.53 -16.48 -12.25
C MET A 1 -9.16 -15.38 -13.24
N LEU A 2 -8.19 -15.57 -14.14
CA LEU A 2 -7.82 -14.56 -15.15
C LEU A 2 -8.96 -14.16 -16.11
N LEU A 3 -9.80 -15.11 -16.53
CA LEU A 3 -10.93 -14.85 -17.46
C LEU A 3 -11.91 -13.79 -16.94
N HIS A 4 -12.15 -13.73 -15.62
CA HIS A 4 -13.04 -12.72 -15.03
C HIS A 4 -12.46 -11.30 -15.18
N PHE A 5 -11.16 -11.14 -14.96
CA PHE A 5 -10.50 -9.84 -15.15
C PHE A 5 -10.37 -9.47 -16.63
N SER A 6 -10.14 -10.45 -17.52
CA SER A 6 -10.17 -10.22 -18.97
C SER A 6 -11.55 -9.75 -19.43
N SER A 7 -12.65 -10.28 -18.88
CA SER A 7 -14.00 -9.81 -19.20
C SER A 7 -14.33 -8.40 -18.71
N LEU A 8 -13.52 -7.83 -17.80
CA LEU A 8 -13.63 -6.44 -17.34
C LEU A 8 -12.82 -5.47 -18.21
N ALA A 9 -11.96 -5.97 -19.08
CA ALA A 9 -11.25 -5.15 -20.04
C ALA A 9 -12.25 -4.38 -20.92
N MET A 10 -11.94 -3.13 -21.26
CA MET A 10 -12.81 -2.21 -22.01
C MET A 10 -14.08 -1.73 -21.29
N TYR A 11 -14.49 -2.34 -20.17
CA TYR A 11 -15.60 -1.85 -19.31
C TYR A 11 -15.15 -0.86 -18.23
N MET A 12 -13.83 -0.70 -18.09
CA MET A 12 -13.22 0.17 -17.09
C MET A 12 -13.05 1.59 -17.62
N ASP A 13 -13.82 2.53 -17.06
CA ASP A 13 -13.61 3.96 -17.29
C ASP A 13 -12.32 4.44 -16.60
N GLY A 14 -11.31 4.79 -17.40
CA GLY A 14 -10.02 5.26 -16.92
C GLY A 14 -10.10 6.53 -16.06
N GLN A 15 -11.01 7.46 -16.35
CA GLN A 15 -11.16 8.69 -15.56
C GLN A 15 -11.71 8.38 -14.17
N LEU A 16 -12.73 7.53 -14.09
CA LEU A 16 -13.30 7.11 -12.82
C LEU A 16 -12.25 6.36 -11.97
N ILE A 17 -11.49 5.45 -12.59
CA ILE A 17 -10.45 4.68 -11.91
C ILE A 17 -9.35 5.58 -11.38
N LEU A 18 -8.87 6.53 -12.18
CA LEU A 18 -7.84 7.48 -11.73
C LEU A 18 -8.32 8.34 -10.57
N ARG A 19 -9.58 8.80 -10.57
CA ARG A 19 -10.16 9.53 -9.43
C ARG A 19 -10.20 8.68 -8.17
N LYS A 20 -10.64 7.42 -8.27
CA LYS A 20 -10.66 6.48 -7.13
C LYS A 20 -9.25 6.19 -6.61
N ALA A 21 -8.30 5.91 -7.50
CA ALA A 21 -6.91 5.64 -7.15
C ALA A 21 -6.25 6.83 -6.42
N ARG A 22 -6.49 8.06 -6.91
CA ARG A 22 -6.03 9.29 -6.22
C ARG A 22 -6.65 9.45 -4.84
N GLY A 23 -7.94 9.16 -4.71
CA GLY A 23 -8.63 9.17 -3.41
C GLY A 23 -8.01 8.19 -2.41
N LEU A 24 -7.74 6.96 -2.83
CA LEU A 24 -7.09 5.94 -2.00
C LEU A 24 -5.66 6.37 -1.60
N LEU A 25 -4.88 6.92 -2.53
CA LEU A 25 -3.54 7.43 -2.22
C LEU A 25 -3.59 8.59 -1.22
N TYR A 26 -4.54 9.51 -1.38
CA TYR A 26 -4.75 10.61 -0.43
C TYR A 26 -5.14 10.11 0.96
N GLN A 27 -5.99 9.10 1.05
CA GLN A 27 -6.33 8.46 2.33
C GLN A 27 -5.11 7.79 2.96
N TYR A 28 -4.35 7.00 2.20
CA TYR A 28 -3.13 6.37 2.69
C TYR A 28 -2.13 7.39 3.26
N ARG A 29 -1.96 8.53 2.59
CA ARG A 29 -1.09 9.64 3.04
C ARG A 29 -1.51 10.29 4.35
N GLN A 30 -2.75 10.10 4.78
CA GLN A 30 -3.23 10.59 6.09
C GLN A 30 -3.10 9.56 7.19
N ILE A 31 -2.82 8.30 6.86
CA ILE A 31 -2.68 7.24 7.85
C ILE A 31 -1.34 7.42 8.57
N PRO A 32 -1.32 7.56 9.92
CA PRO A 32 -0.09 7.72 10.68
C PRO A 32 0.58 6.38 11.00
N LYS A 33 -0.20 5.30 11.11
CA LYS A 33 0.28 3.95 11.46
C LYS A 33 -0.39 2.88 10.59
N VAL A 34 0.39 1.90 10.14
CA VAL A 34 -0.14 0.74 9.39
C VAL A 34 0.35 -0.58 10.00
N PRO A 35 -0.43 -1.67 9.91
CA PRO A 35 0.00 -2.99 10.37
C PRO A 35 1.31 -3.43 9.71
N CYS A 36 2.16 -4.12 10.46
CA CYS A 36 3.44 -4.66 9.99
C CYS A 36 3.31 -5.59 8.77
N THR A 37 2.16 -6.26 8.60
CA THR A 37 1.83 -7.09 7.42
C THR A 37 1.76 -6.28 6.12
N LEU A 38 1.58 -4.96 6.20
CA LEU A 38 1.55 -4.04 5.07
C LEU A 38 2.86 -3.26 4.88
N SER A 39 3.96 -3.65 5.53
CA SER A 39 5.24 -2.94 5.46
C SER A 39 5.80 -2.80 4.03
N GLY A 40 5.39 -3.68 3.12
CA GLY A 40 5.68 -3.57 1.69
C GLY A 40 5.22 -2.26 1.05
N LEU A 41 4.13 -1.64 1.53
CA LEU A 41 3.63 -0.35 1.04
C LEU A 41 4.56 0.82 1.39
N CYS A 42 5.42 0.66 2.39
CA CYS A 42 6.38 1.67 2.82
C CYS A 42 7.72 1.58 2.08
N LYS A 43 7.92 0.55 1.24
CA LYS A 43 9.16 0.37 0.47
C LYS A 43 9.23 1.39 -0.66
N ARG A 44 10.39 2.03 -0.83
CA ARG A 44 10.61 2.95 -1.94
C ARG A 44 10.75 2.20 -3.25
N CYS A 45 9.93 2.54 -4.23
CA CYS A 45 10.06 2.06 -5.60
C CYS A 45 11.12 2.87 -6.37
N GLY A 46 12.38 2.81 -5.93
CA GLY A 46 13.53 3.46 -6.60
C GLY A 46 13.40 4.99 -6.75
N PRO A 47 14.39 5.65 -7.38
CA PRO A 47 14.30 7.06 -7.73
C PRO A 47 13.40 7.28 -8.95
N GLY A 48 12.51 8.27 -8.91
CA GLY A 48 11.67 8.66 -10.05
C GLY A 48 10.32 9.28 -9.66
N MET A 49 9.45 9.50 -10.66
CA MET A 49 8.11 10.12 -10.56
C MET A 49 7.11 9.40 -9.62
N TRP A 50 7.50 8.23 -9.09
CA TRP A 50 6.69 7.39 -8.21
C TRP A 50 7.29 7.30 -6.80
N ASP A 51 7.99 8.35 -6.37
CA ASP A 51 8.59 8.40 -5.05
C ASP A 51 7.53 8.22 -3.95
N SER A 52 7.65 7.10 -3.24
CA SER A 52 6.77 6.76 -2.13
C SER A 52 7.30 7.47 -0.88
N GLU A 53 7.11 8.79 -0.82
CA GLU A 53 7.67 9.63 0.25
C GLU A 53 6.95 9.43 1.58
N HIS A 54 5.62 9.20 1.56
CA HIS A 54 4.84 8.97 2.78
C HIS A 54 5.15 7.61 3.41
N ARG A 55 5.60 7.63 4.67
CA ARG A 55 5.98 6.46 5.46
C ARG A 55 5.26 6.45 6.81
N PRO A 56 4.08 5.82 6.89
CA PRO A 56 3.43 5.61 8.18
C PRO A 56 4.32 4.73 9.08
N ALA A 57 4.23 4.96 10.39
CA ALA A 57 4.88 4.08 11.36
C ALA A 57 4.27 2.68 11.30
N LEU A 58 5.09 1.66 11.52
CA LEU A 58 4.59 0.28 11.55
C LEU A 58 4.09 -0.06 12.95
N GLU A 59 2.92 -0.68 13.02
CA GLU A 59 2.34 -1.24 14.23
C GLU A 59 2.35 -2.77 14.11
N CYS A 60 2.98 -3.41 15.09
CA CYS A 60 3.02 -4.86 15.15
C CYS A 60 1.64 -5.39 15.55
N VAL A 61 1.03 -6.25 14.72
CA VAL A 61 -0.29 -6.82 15.02
C VAL A 61 -0.18 -8.34 14.97
N GLY A 62 -0.54 -9.01 16.07
CA GLY A 62 -0.61 -10.47 16.13
C GLY A 62 0.72 -11.20 16.43
N HIS A 63 1.77 -10.48 16.83
CA HIS A 63 2.98 -11.07 17.41
C HIS A 63 3.00 -10.86 18.94
N SER A 64 3.62 -11.76 19.69
CA SER A 64 3.87 -11.57 21.13
C SER A 64 4.93 -10.47 21.33
N ASP A 65 4.79 -9.69 22.41
CA ASP A 65 5.67 -8.53 22.69
C ASP A 65 7.16 -8.90 22.81
N ASP A 66 7.48 -10.17 23.07
CA ASP A 66 8.86 -10.68 23.22
C ASP A 66 9.52 -11.10 21.89
N GLU A 67 8.77 -11.16 20.78
CA GLU A 67 9.29 -11.57 19.48
C GLU A 67 9.59 -10.36 18.59
N LYS A 68 10.84 -10.28 18.10
CA LYS A 68 11.22 -9.25 17.11
C LYS A 68 10.41 -9.47 15.83
N CYS A 69 9.60 -8.48 15.46
CA CYS A 69 8.79 -8.55 14.26
C CYS A 69 9.67 -8.63 12.99
N SER A 70 9.63 -9.75 12.27
CA SER A 70 10.40 -9.92 11.03
C SER A 70 9.93 -9.04 9.88
N LEU A 71 8.71 -8.48 10.00
CA LEU A 71 8.07 -7.63 9.01
C LEU A 71 8.19 -6.14 9.33
N SER A 72 8.62 -5.77 10.54
CA SER A 72 9.02 -4.39 10.81
C SER A 72 10.31 -4.14 10.05
N ILE A 73 10.23 -3.35 8.99
CA ILE A 73 11.40 -2.98 8.21
C ILE A 73 12.29 -2.12 9.10
N ASP A 74 13.39 -2.71 9.59
CA ASP A 74 14.49 -1.98 10.21
C ASP A 74 15.12 -1.09 9.13
N TYR A 75 15.18 0.21 9.38
CA TYR A 75 15.88 1.19 8.54
C TYR A 75 17.31 1.39 9.04
#